data_AF-T0I8V7-F1
#
_entry.id   AF-T0I8V7-F1
#
_cell.length_a   1.000
_cell.length_b   1.000
_cell.length_c   1.000
_cell.angle_alpha   90.00
_cell.angle_beta   90.00
_cell.angle_gamma   90.00
#
_symmetry.space_group_name_H-M   'P 1'
#
loop_
_entity.id
_entity.type
_entity.pdbx_description
1 polymer ?
#
loop_
_entity_poly.entity_id
_entity_poly.type
_entity_poly.pdbx_seq_one_letter_code
_entity_poly.pdbx_strand_id
1 'polypeptide(L)'
;MLNKITGKQPEESVKSETVPKQLEDIESSIEKIFSVLKGPSLMAEETKDQNEQTQAGGQNQAGSQNQTNGKSQTEGGDQQKKQSGQDTSGQAKTNQTPDPLQQAALEISQLHNLWNEVMPKINQKGAAKKLIENFSNALNNLTESVTTKDKMRIMMALNALYEKIPDIYALYQTNTSPQIKNIIYFSRSSILFAESKDWEKASAAIKELKSSWAMFNNALEGKQQDDSSKLDLSILELEKVVQEKNTQLVQIKGKITLANIAALEKSLQEAQQSKKQKK
;
A
#
# COMPACT_ATOMS: atom_id res chain seq x y z
N MET A 1 61.06 -25.25 -15.14
CA MET A 1 59.72 -25.29 -14.51
C MET A 1 59.59 -24.11 -13.58
N LEU A 2 58.40 -23.47 -13.58
CA LEU A 2 57.81 -22.55 -12.59
C LEU A 2 57.31 -21.24 -13.24
N ASN A 3 56.18 -21.37 -13.95
CA ASN A 3 55.28 -20.27 -14.25
C ASN A 3 54.65 -19.78 -12.93
N LYS A 4 54.92 -18.54 -12.53
CA LYS A 4 54.15 -17.86 -11.48
C LYS A 4 52.84 -17.37 -12.09
N ILE A 5 51.76 -18.06 -11.76
CA ILE A 5 50.38 -17.60 -11.97
C ILE A 5 50.13 -16.50 -10.93
N THR A 6 50.12 -15.24 -11.37
CA THR A 6 49.62 -14.11 -10.58
C THR A 6 48.09 -14.16 -10.59
N GLY A 7 47.51 -14.84 -9.61
CA GLY A 7 46.08 -14.75 -9.34
C GLY A 7 45.73 -13.32 -8.92
N LYS A 8 44.96 -12.61 -9.75
CA LYS A 8 44.21 -11.43 -9.31
C LYS A 8 43.30 -11.86 -8.17
N GLN A 9 43.48 -11.29 -6.99
CA GLN A 9 42.44 -11.29 -5.97
C GLN A 9 41.16 -10.68 -6.58
N PRO A 10 39.98 -11.25 -6.34
CA PRO A 10 38.75 -10.58 -6.68
C PRO A 10 38.67 -9.28 -5.88
N GLU A 11 38.49 -8.16 -6.57
CA GLU A 11 38.19 -6.87 -5.97
C GLU A 11 37.03 -7.04 -4.98
N GLU A 12 37.27 -6.66 -3.73
CA GLU A 12 36.23 -6.53 -2.72
C GLU A 12 35.11 -5.66 -3.30
N SER A 13 33.99 -6.29 -3.62
CA SER A 13 32.79 -5.58 -4.03
C SER A 13 32.41 -4.64 -2.90
N VAL A 14 32.63 -3.34 -3.11
CA VAL A 14 32.16 -2.27 -2.25
C VAL A 14 30.65 -2.46 -2.11
N LYS A 15 30.24 -3.07 -0.98
CA LYS A 15 28.84 -3.33 -0.63
C LYS A 15 28.15 -1.97 -0.58
N SER A 16 27.36 -1.65 -1.59
CA SER A 16 26.46 -0.50 -1.56
C SER A 16 25.72 -0.46 -0.23
N GLU A 17 25.99 0.52 0.63
CA GLU A 17 25.33 0.68 1.93
C GLU A 17 23.85 1.06 1.78
N THR A 18 23.47 1.56 0.61
CA THR A 18 22.13 2.06 0.32
C THR A 18 21.14 0.93 0.02
N VAL A 19 19.88 1.19 0.37
CA VAL A 19 18.74 0.36 0.01
C VAL A 19 18.65 0.25 -1.52
N PRO A 20 18.46 -0.95 -2.10
CA PRO A 20 18.29 -1.11 -3.53
C PRO A 20 16.96 -0.49 -3.95
N LYS A 21 16.96 0.21 -5.09
CA LYS A 21 15.75 0.84 -5.64
C LYS A 21 14.58 -0.14 -5.78
N GLN A 22 14.89 -1.38 -6.13
CA GLN A 22 13.90 -2.45 -6.29
C GLN A 22 13.16 -2.80 -4.97
N LEU A 23 13.75 -2.56 -3.80
CA LEU A 23 13.04 -2.74 -2.53
C LEU A 23 12.00 -1.63 -2.31
N GLU A 24 12.34 -0.38 -2.67
CA GLU A 24 11.37 0.72 -2.67
C GLU A 24 10.25 0.47 -3.70
N ASP A 25 10.60 -0.12 -4.85
CA ASP A 25 9.62 -0.49 -5.87
C ASP A 25 8.68 -1.60 -5.37
N ILE A 26 9.18 -2.56 -4.57
CA ILE A 26 8.34 -3.56 -3.88
C ILE A 26 7.33 -2.86 -2.96
N GLU A 27 7.79 -1.91 -2.13
CA GLU A 27 6.89 -1.15 -1.26
C GLU A 27 5.84 -0.38 -2.08
N SER A 28 6.25 0.30 -3.14
CA SER A 28 5.35 1.01 -4.06
C SER A 28 4.30 0.09 -4.69
N SER A 29 4.71 -1.11 -5.12
CA SER A 29 3.79 -2.14 -5.61
C SER A 29 2.79 -2.58 -4.53
N ILE A 30 3.24 -2.77 -3.28
CA ILE A 30 2.36 -3.07 -2.15
C ILE A 30 1.35 -1.93 -1.91
N GLU A 31 1.79 -0.67 -1.96
CA GLU A 31 0.92 0.49 -1.80
C GLU A 31 -0.17 0.58 -2.87
N LYS A 32 0.20 0.31 -4.13
CA LYS A 32 -0.75 0.25 -5.25
C LYS A 32 -1.77 -0.85 -5.05
N ILE A 33 -1.36 -2.04 -4.62
CA ILE A 33 -2.31 -3.15 -4.38
C ILE A 33 -3.30 -2.76 -3.28
N PHE A 34 -2.83 -2.18 -2.15
CA PHE A 34 -3.75 -1.67 -1.15
C PHE A 34 -4.70 -0.61 -1.71
N SER A 35 -4.20 0.34 -2.50
CA SER A 35 -5.02 1.41 -3.08
C SER A 35 -6.09 0.87 -4.05
N VAL A 36 -5.73 0.01 -5.01
CA VAL A 36 -6.72 -0.54 -5.96
C VAL A 36 -7.79 -1.39 -5.25
N LEU A 37 -7.42 -2.05 -4.15
CA LEU A 37 -8.35 -2.81 -3.33
C LEU A 37 -9.15 -1.96 -2.32
N LYS A 38 -8.93 -0.64 -2.29
CA LYS A 38 -9.50 0.32 -1.33
C LYS A 38 -9.15 0.00 0.14
N GLY A 39 -7.98 -0.57 0.35
CA GLY A 39 -7.44 -0.97 1.64
C GLY A 39 -6.61 0.12 2.33
N PRO A 40 -5.91 -0.25 3.43
CA PRO A 40 -5.06 0.66 4.20
C PRO A 40 -3.74 1.00 3.48
N SER A 41 -3.81 1.87 2.48
CA SER A 41 -2.65 2.42 1.75
C SER A 41 -2.05 3.64 2.46
N LEU A 42 -0.74 3.85 2.31
CA LEU A 42 -0.05 5.09 2.68
C LEU A 42 -0.29 6.21 1.65
N MET A 43 -0.66 5.84 0.43
CA MET A 43 -1.07 6.82 -0.58
C MET A 43 -2.46 7.31 -0.21
N ALA A 44 -2.57 8.60 0.07
CA ALA A 44 -3.87 9.23 0.30
C ALA A 44 -4.72 8.99 -0.96
N GLU A 45 -5.81 8.26 -0.82
CA GLU A 45 -6.91 8.38 -1.77
C GLU A 45 -7.37 9.85 -1.67
N GLU A 46 -7.31 10.61 -2.77
CA GLU A 46 -8.11 11.83 -2.85
C GLU A 46 -9.55 11.39 -2.55
N THR A 47 -10.03 11.67 -1.34
CA THR A 47 -11.41 11.39 -0.92
C THR A 47 -12.35 12.30 -1.71
N LYS A 48 -12.57 11.96 -2.98
CA LYS A 48 -13.77 12.30 -3.72
C LYS A 48 -14.65 11.07 -3.66
N ASP A 49 -15.33 10.91 -2.54
CA ASP A 49 -16.65 10.26 -2.44
C ASP A 49 -17.00 10.04 -0.96
N GLN A 50 -17.58 11.07 -0.36
CA GLN A 50 -18.57 10.92 0.70
C GLN A 50 -19.71 11.90 0.42
N ASN A 51 -20.57 11.51 -0.52
CA ASN A 51 -21.94 11.97 -0.55
C ASN A 51 -22.86 10.75 -0.39
N GLU A 52 -22.65 9.99 0.70
CA GLU A 52 -23.62 9.00 1.17
C GLU A 52 -24.62 9.69 2.09
N GLN A 53 -25.69 10.16 1.47
CA GLN A 53 -27.08 10.09 1.93
C GLN A 53 -27.29 9.80 3.43
N THR A 54 -27.22 10.84 4.26
CA THR A 54 -27.96 10.86 5.53
C THR A 54 -29.43 11.07 5.23
N GLN A 55 -30.20 9.98 5.32
CA GLN A 55 -31.65 9.99 5.39
C GLN A 55 -32.05 10.57 6.76
N ALA A 56 -32.35 11.87 6.80
CA ALA A 56 -33.02 12.51 7.92
C ALA A 56 -34.41 12.95 7.46
N GLY A 57 -35.45 12.39 8.09
CA GLY A 57 -36.83 12.78 7.89
C GLY A 57 -37.06 14.24 8.26
N GLY A 58 -37.87 14.93 7.45
CA GLY A 58 -38.19 16.33 7.62
C GLY A 58 -39.13 16.82 6.52
N GLN A 59 -40.42 16.62 6.75
CA GLN A 59 -41.57 17.08 5.98
C GLN A 59 -41.56 18.61 5.79
N ASN A 60 -41.69 19.11 4.56
CA ASN A 60 -42.66 20.16 4.20
C ASN A 60 -42.71 20.52 2.70
N GLN A 61 -43.90 20.25 2.16
CA GLN A 61 -44.72 20.94 1.17
C GLN A 61 -44.21 22.16 0.36
N ALA A 62 -44.59 22.07 -0.93
CA ALA A 62 -45.25 23.09 -1.77
C ALA A 62 -44.39 23.98 -2.69
N GLY A 63 -44.65 23.84 -3.99
CA GLY A 63 -44.99 25.02 -4.82
C GLY A 63 -44.28 25.18 -6.16
N SER A 64 -45.07 25.02 -7.23
CA SER A 64 -45.00 25.79 -8.49
C SER A 64 -44.12 25.30 -9.66
N GLN A 65 -44.75 24.49 -10.52
CA GLN A 65 -45.06 24.78 -11.93
C GLN A 65 -44.29 25.93 -12.62
N ASN A 66 -43.52 25.60 -13.67
CA ASN A 66 -43.58 26.33 -14.95
C ASN A 66 -43.11 25.47 -16.14
N GLN A 67 -43.50 25.91 -17.33
CA GLN A 67 -43.86 25.16 -18.52
C GLN A 67 -42.90 25.49 -19.68
N THR A 68 -42.86 24.59 -20.68
CA THR A 68 -42.77 24.89 -22.14
C THR A 68 -41.45 24.68 -22.91
N ASN A 69 -41.59 23.80 -23.92
CA ASN A 69 -41.03 23.71 -25.28
C ASN A 69 -39.53 23.51 -25.57
N GLY A 70 -39.31 22.46 -26.37
CA GLY A 70 -38.24 22.33 -27.35
C GLY A 70 -38.53 21.16 -28.30
N LYS A 71 -39.38 21.40 -29.30
CA LYS A 71 -39.77 20.45 -30.37
C LYS A 71 -38.81 20.62 -31.55
N SER A 72 -38.20 19.52 -32.03
CA SER A 72 -37.71 19.40 -33.40
C SER A 72 -37.87 17.96 -33.89
N GLN A 73 -38.79 17.79 -34.85
CA GLN A 73 -38.93 16.64 -35.74
C GLN A 73 -37.82 16.67 -36.80
N THR A 74 -37.34 15.49 -37.20
CA THR A 74 -37.14 15.20 -38.63
C THR A 74 -37.44 13.71 -38.85
N GLU A 75 -38.33 13.46 -39.81
CA GLU A 75 -38.81 12.17 -40.30
C GLU A 75 -37.84 11.55 -41.32
N GLY A 76 -38.00 10.24 -41.58
CA GLY A 76 -37.55 9.61 -42.82
C GLY A 76 -37.09 8.16 -42.63
N GLY A 77 -37.99 7.20 -42.83
CA GLY A 77 -37.68 5.77 -42.82
C GLY A 77 -37.30 5.23 -44.20
N ASP A 78 -36.71 4.03 -44.24
CA ASP A 78 -37.17 2.90 -45.07
C ASP A 78 -36.53 1.58 -44.61
N GLN A 79 -37.24 0.48 -44.87
CA GLN A 79 -36.90 -0.90 -44.52
C GLN A 79 -35.91 -1.50 -45.53
N GLN A 80 -34.98 -2.36 -45.07
CA GLN A 80 -34.84 -3.68 -45.69
C GLN A 80 -33.97 -4.67 -44.89
N LYS A 81 -34.57 -5.85 -44.68
CA LYS A 81 -33.96 -7.11 -44.27
C LYS A 81 -33.10 -7.64 -45.42
N LYS A 82 -31.83 -7.99 -45.17
CA LYS A 82 -31.16 -9.14 -45.80
C LYS A 82 -29.95 -9.60 -44.98
N GLN A 83 -29.98 -10.89 -44.68
CA GLN A 83 -29.00 -11.69 -43.98
C GLN A 83 -27.97 -12.22 -44.98
N SER A 84 -26.67 -12.13 -44.67
CA SER A 84 -25.63 -13.13 -45.00
C SER A 84 -24.31 -12.67 -44.35
N GLY A 85 -23.72 -13.56 -43.56
CA GLY A 85 -22.52 -13.28 -42.79
C GLY A 85 -21.24 -13.34 -43.61
N GLN A 86 -20.23 -12.63 -43.12
CA GLN A 86 -18.85 -13.09 -43.15
C GLN A 86 -18.06 -12.37 -42.07
N ASP A 87 -17.23 -13.15 -41.39
CA ASP A 87 -16.35 -12.79 -40.29
C ASP A 87 -15.62 -11.46 -40.47
N THR A 88 -15.81 -10.58 -39.50
CA THR A 88 -14.73 -9.78 -38.93
C THR A 88 -15.11 -9.56 -37.48
N SER A 89 -14.55 -10.40 -36.61
CA SER A 89 -14.53 -10.18 -35.17
C SER A 89 -13.78 -8.87 -34.88
N GLY A 90 -14.48 -7.76 -35.05
CA GLY A 90 -14.13 -6.49 -34.46
C GLY A 90 -14.24 -6.66 -32.96
N GLN A 91 -13.16 -7.14 -32.34
CA GLN A 91 -12.90 -6.85 -30.94
C GLN A 91 -12.86 -5.34 -30.84
N ALA A 92 -14.01 -4.76 -30.52
CA ALA A 92 -14.06 -3.47 -29.86
C ALA A 92 -13.18 -3.63 -28.61
N LYS A 93 -11.94 -3.12 -28.70
CA LYS A 93 -11.14 -2.77 -27.55
C LYS A 93 -11.94 -1.72 -26.80
N THR A 94 -12.87 -2.20 -25.97
CA THR A 94 -13.38 -1.39 -24.90
C THR A 94 -12.16 -1.13 -24.02
N ASN A 95 -11.69 0.11 -23.99
CA ASN A 95 -10.73 0.59 -23.00
C ASN A 95 -11.42 0.57 -21.63
N GLN A 96 -11.82 -0.61 -21.16
CA GLN A 96 -12.30 -0.79 -19.81
C GLN A 96 -11.07 -0.82 -18.91
N THR A 97 -11.04 0.12 -17.96
CA THR A 97 -10.10 0.09 -16.85
C THR A 97 -10.17 -1.32 -16.23
N PRO A 98 -9.03 -2.02 -16.05
CA PRO A 98 -9.06 -3.40 -15.57
C PRO A 98 -9.76 -3.49 -14.22
N ASP A 99 -10.46 -4.60 -13.95
CA ASP A 99 -11.08 -4.85 -12.65
C ASP A 99 -10.04 -4.75 -11.52
N PRO A 100 -10.36 -4.18 -10.33
CA PRO A 100 -9.40 -4.05 -9.24
C PRO A 100 -8.65 -5.33 -8.85
N LEU A 101 -9.29 -6.50 -8.91
CA LEU A 101 -8.61 -7.77 -8.62
C LEU A 101 -7.63 -8.14 -9.74
N GLN A 102 -7.96 -7.82 -11.00
CA GLN A 102 -7.06 -7.99 -12.13
C GLN A 102 -5.85 -7.06 -12.02
N GLN A 103 -6.05 -5.79 -11.63
CA GLN A 103 -4.95 -4.86 -11.36
C GLN A 103 -4.05 -5.37 -10.24
N ALA A 104 -4.64 -5.82 -9.12
CA ALA A 104 -3.89 -6.42 -8.03
C ALA A 104 -3.08 -7.65 -8.49
N ALA A 105 -3.67 -8.54 -9.29
CA ALA A 105 -2.99 -9.73 -9.80
C ALA A 105 -1.78 -9.38 -10.69
N LEU A 106 -1.91 -8.34 -11.53
CA LEU A 106 -0.81 -7.84 -12.36
C LEU A 106 0.33 -7.29 -11.50
N GLU A 107 0.01 -6.49 -10.49
CA GLU A 107 1.02 -5.91 -9.59
C GLU A 107 1.70 -7.00 -8.73
N ILE A 108 0.96 -8.02 -8.28
CA ILE A 108 1.52 -9.19 -7.57
C ILE A 108 2.49 -9.97 -8.47
N SER A 109 2.19 -10.09 -9.77
CA SER A 109 3.13 -10.70 -10.71
C SER A 109 4.42 -9.88 -10.84
N GLN A 110 4.33 -8.55 -10.78
CA GLN A 110 5.51 -7.68 -10.77
C GLN A 110 6.34 -7.83 -9.48
N LEU A 111 5.69 -8.08 -8.33
CA LEU A 111 6.41 -8.34 -7.08
C LEU A 111 7.35 -9.54 -7.18
N HIS A 112 7.01 -10.60 -7.93
CA HIS A 112 7.92 -11.73 -8.18
C HIS A 112 9.17 -11.32 -8.95
N ASN A 113 9.00 -10.50 -9.99
CA ASN A 113 10.14 -9.99 -10.76
C ASN A 113 11.05 -9.12 -9.89
N LEU A 114 10.47 -8.18 -9.12
CA LEU A 114 11.22 -7.32 -8.22
C LEU A 114 11.93 -8.12 -7.12
N TRP A 115 11.25 -9.14 -6.57
CA TRP A 115 11.85 -10.00 -5.56
C TRP A 115 13.04 -10.79 -6.10
N ASN A 116 12.95 -11.32 -7.32
CA ASN A 116 14.06 -11.98 -8.00
C ASN A 116 15.29 -11.06 -8.15
N GLU A 117 15.07 -9.75 -8.34
CA GLU A 117 16.13 -8.74 -8.40
C GLU A 117 16.70 -8.33 -7.03
N VAL A 118 15.91 -8.42 -5.96
CA VAL A 118 16.33 -8.05 -4.59
C VAL A 118 17.05 -9.20 -3.89
N MET A 119 16.59 -10.43 -4.09
CA MET A 119 17.12 -11.63 -3.43
C MET A 119 18.66 -11.78 -3.48
N PRO A 120 19.34 -11.70 -4.64
CA PRO A 120 20.80 -11.82 -4.68
C PRO A 120 21.50 -10.69 -3.92
N LYS A 121 20.93 -9.47 -3.91
CA LYS A 121 21.51 -8.29 -3.26
C LYS A 121 21.48 -8.42 -1.74
N ILE A 122 20.35 -8.89 -1.18
CA ILE A 122 20.24 -9.10 0.27
C ILE A 122 21.04 -10.33 0.72
N ASN A 123 21.16 -11.36 -0.12
CA ASN A 123 22.01 -12.52 0.14
C ASN A 123 23.50 -12.11 0.24
N GLN A 124 23.98 -11.27 -0.67
CA GLN A 124 25.33 -10.70 -0.60
C GLN A 124 25.58 -9.84 0.65
N LYS A 125 24.52 -9.27 1.23
CA LYS A 125 24.57 -8.56 2.53
C LYS A 125 24.49 -9.49 3.75
N GLY A 126 24.42 -10.80 3.55
CA GLY A 126 24.38 -11.77 4.65
C GLY A 126 22.99 -11.96 5.23
N ALA A 127 21.92 -11.67 4.47
CA ALA A 127 20.57 -12.05 4.86
C ALA A 127 20.53 -13.54 5.24
N ALA A 128 19.93 -13.84 6.38
CA ALA A 128 19.71 -15.23 6.76
C ALA A 128 18.83 -15.92 5.72
N LYS A 129 19.17 -17.16 5.34
CA LYS A 129 18.40 -17.96 4.38
C LYS A 129 16.90 -18.00 4.73
N LYS A 130 16.58 -18.08 6.03
CA LYS A 130 15.22 -18.07 6.56
C LYS A 130 14.46 -16.78 6.21
N LEU A 131 15.10 -15.61 6.20
CA LEU A 131 14.45 -14.35 5.80
C LEU A 131 14.04 -14.40 4.32
N ILE A 132 14.95 -14.87 3.46
CA ILE A 132 14.72 -15.03 2.01
C ILE A 132 13.58 -16.03 1.75
N GLU A 133 13.60 -17.17 2.43
CA GLU A 133 12.56 -18.20 2.33
C GLU A 133 11.22 -17.68 2.82
N ASN A 134 11.18 -16.98 3.96
CA ASN A 134 9.95 -16.42 4.52
C ASN A 134 9.31 -15.39 3.59
N PHE A 135 10.10 -14.49 2.98
CA PHE A 135 9.57 -13.51 2.03
C PHE A 135 9.01 -14.22 0.79
N SER A 136 9.75 -15.19 0.23
CA SER A 136 9.31 -15.98 -0.92
C SER A 136 8.00 -16.72 -0.65
N ASN A 137 7.89 -17.36 0.52
CA ASN A 137 6.68 -18.06 0.93
C ASN A 137 5.49 -17.11 1.13
N ALA A 138 5.71 -15.94 1.72
CA ALA A 138 4.66 -14.93 1.88
C ALA A 138 4.18 -14.41 0.51
N LEU A 139 5.08 -14.24 -0.46
CA LEU A 139 4.73 -13.81 -1.82
C LEU A 139 3.96 -14.89 -2.59
N ASN A 140 4.32 -16.16 -2.40
CA ASN A 140 3.56 -17.30 -2.94
C ASN A 140 2.15 -17.33 -2.34
N ASN A 141 2.01 -17.21 -1.02
CA ASN A 141 0.72 -17.15 -0.34
C ASN A 141 -0.14 -15.96 -0.82
N LEU A 142 0.48 -14.79 -1.05
CA LEU A 142 -0.20 -13.64 -1.65
C LEU A 142 -0.73 -13.97 -3.06
N THR A 143 0.07 -14.65 -3.88
CA THR A 143 -0.34 -15.07 -5.22
C THR A 143 -1.52 -16.04 -5.17
N GLU A 144 -1.48 -17.03 -4.27
CA GLU A 144 -2.57 -17.97 -4.06
C GLU A 144 -3.85 -17.26 -3.58
N SER A 145 -3.73 -16.25 -2.71
CA SER A 145 -4.87 -15.51 -2.17
C SER A 145 -5.71 -14.83 -3.25
N VAL A 146 -5.11 -14.44 -4.38
CA VAL A 146 -5.82 -13.82 -5.53
C VAL A 146 -6.87 -14.76 -6.11
N THR A 147 -6.62 -16.07 -6.09
CA THR A 147 -7.56 -17.08 -6.61
C THR A 147 -8.88 -17.10 -5.84
N THR A 148 -8.87 -16.65 -4.59
CA THR A 148 -10.05 -16.62 -3.73
C THR A 148 -11.03 -15.50 -4.10
N LYS A 149 -10.57 -14.48 -4.84
CA LYS A 149 -11.32 -13.24 -5.15
C LYS A 149 -11.82 -12.47 -3.91
N ASP A 150 -11.34 -12.83 -2.72
CA ASP A 150 -11.67 -12.18 -1.46
C ASP A 150 -10.64 -11.08 -1.17
N LYS A 151 -11.08 -9.82 -1.28
CA LYS A 151 -10.22 -8.64 -1.06
C LYS A 151 -9.60 -8.63 0.33
N MET A 152 -10.34 -9.05 1.37
CA MET A 152 -9.83 -9.08 2.74
C MET A 152 -8.68 -10.07 2.87
N ARG A 153 -8.85 -11.27 2.29
CA ARG A 153 -7.79 -12.29 2.29
C ARG A 153 -6.55 -11.83 1.53
N ILE A 154 -6.73 -11.18 0.38
CA ILE A 154 -5.62 -10.62 -0.40
C ILE A 154 -4.88 -9.55 0.41
N MET A 155 -5.60 -8.61 1.03
CA MET A 155 -5.00 -7.55 1.85
C MET A 155 -4.29 -8.09 3.10
N MET A 156 -4.82 -9.13 3.75
CA MET A 156 -4.14 -9.80 4.85
C MET A 156 -2.85 -10.49 4.40
N ALA A 157 -2.88 -11.23 3.29
CA ALA A 157 -1.69 -11.87 2.74
C ALA A 157 -0.64 -10.84 2.29
N LEU A 158 -1.09 -9.70 1.74
CA LEU A 158 -0.23 -8.58 1.35
C LEU A 158 0.45 -7.94 2.56
N ASN A 159 -0.29 -7.74 3.66
CA ASN A 159 0.29 -7.21 4.88
C ASN A 159 1.28 -8.19 5.53
N ALA A 160 1.03 -9.51 5.42
CA ALA A 160 1.95 -10.54 5.89
C ALA A 160 3.25 -10.60 5.07
N LEU A 161 3.20 -10.28 3.76
CA LEU A 161 4.38 -10.05 2.94
C LEU A 161 5.15 -8.82 3.44
N TYR A 162 4.43 -7.70 3.66
CA TYR A 162 5.02 -6.45 4.13
C TYR A 162 5.73 -6.59 5.50
N GLU A 163 5.25 -7.47 6.38
CA GLU A 163 5.87 -7.79 7.67
C GLU A 163 7.37 -8.15 7.57
N LYS A 164 7.83 -8.65 6.42
CA LYS A 164 9.24 -9.04 6.22
C LYS A 164 10.13 -7.87 5.76
N ILE A 165 9.54 -6.75 5.37
CA ILE A 165 10.25 -5.55 4.89
C ILE A 165 11.15 -4.93 5.98
N PRO A 166 10.71 -4.74 7.25
CA PRO A 166 11.56 -4.21 8.32
C PRO A 166 12.88 -4.97 8.48
N ASP A 167 12.84 -6.31 8.47
CA ASP A 167 14.02 -7.17 8.59
C ASP A 167 14.98 -7.02 7.41
N ILE A 168 14.45 -6.82 6.20
CA ILE A 168 15.27 -6.54 5.02
C ILE A 168 15.94 -5.17 5.16
N TYR A 169 15.21 -4.14 5.60
CA TYR A 169 15.78 -2.81 5.84
C TYR A 169 16.89 -2.83 6.90
N ALA A 170 16.78 -3.69 7.91
CA ALA A 170 17.80 -3.84 8.96
C ALA A 170 19.16 -4.35 8.44
N LEU A 171 19.22 -4.94 7.24
CA LEU A 171 20.48 -5.36 6.60
C LEU A 171 21.31 -4.19 6.05
N TYR A 172 20.72 -3.01 6.01
CA TYR A 172 21.33 -1.83 5.42
C TYR A 172 21.51 -0.76 6.51
N GLN A 173 22.61 -0.01 6.42
CA GLN A 173 22.79 1.19 7.24
C GLN A 173 21.99 2.31 6.60
N THR A 174 20.67 2.27 6.78
CA THR A 174 19.77 3.20 6.13
C THR A 174 19.30 4.30 7.05
N ASN A 175 18.99 5.40 6.39
CA ASN A 175 18.28 6.54 6.89
C ASN A 175 16.79 6.29 7.20
N THR A 176 16.21 5.26 6.60
CA THR A 176 14.84 4.80 6.82
C THR A 176 14.88 3.68 7.86
N SER A 177 14.55 4.04 9.09
CA SER A 177 14.58 3.14 10.23
C SER A 177 13.65 1.93 10.02
N PRO A 178 14.10 0.69 10.27
CA PRO A 178 13.22 -0.48 10.30
C PRO A 178 11.96 -0.28 11.17
N GLN A 179 12.07 0.54 12.22
CA GLN A 179 10.96 0.87 13.09
C GLN A 179 9.84 1.64 12.36
N ILE A 180 10.13 2.52 11.40
CA ILE A 180 9.07 3.19 10.62
C ILE A 180 8.26 2.18 9.79
N LYS A 181 8.94 1.15 9.27
CA LYS A 181 8.30 0.06 8.53
C LYS A 181 7.43 -0.80 9.46
N ASN A 182 7.87 -1.06 10.70
CA ASN A 182 7.04 -1.73 11.70
C ASN A 182 5.76 -0.93 12.04
N ILE A 183 5.88 0.40 12.18
CA ILE A 183 4.73 1.27 12.47
C ILE A 183 3.69 1.17 11.34
N ILE A 184 4.13 1.15 10.07
CA ILE A 184 3.23 0.94 8.91
C ILE A 184 2.53 -0.42 9.01
N TYR A 185 3.29 -1.49 9.22
CA TYR A 185 2.76 -2.87 9.32
C TYR A 185 1.70 -3.00 10.43
N PHE A 186 1.99 -2.51 11.63
CA PHE A 186 1.07 -2.64 12.76
C PHE A 186 -0.16 -1.74 12.62
N SER A 187 -0.01 -0.56 12.00
CA SER A 187 -1.16 0.30 11.65
C SER A 187 -2.11 -0.43 10.71
N ARG A 188 -1.61 -1.03 9.62
CA ARG A 188 -2.40 -1.87 8.71
C ARG A 188 -3.04 -3.05 9.41
N SER A 189 -2.29 -3.74 10.24
CA SER A 189 -2.76 -4.91 10.99
C SER A 189 -3.97 -4.55 11.86
N SER A 190 -3.90 -3.43 12.60
CA SER A 190 -5.02 -2.97 13.43
C SER A 190 -6.29 -2.72 12.61
N ILE A 191 -6.15 -2.14 11.41
CA ILE A 191 -7.25 -1.85 10.50
C ILE A 191 -7.86 -3.15 9.95
N LEU A 192 -7.04 -4.04 9.38
CA LEU A 192 -7.49 -5.28 8.75
C LEU A 192 -8.12 -6.25 9.77
N PHE A 193 -7.57 -6.34 10.98
CA PHE A 193 -8.14 -7.16 12.04
C PHE A 193 -9.47 -6.59 12.56
N ALA A 194 -9.60 -5.27 12.70
CA ALA A 194 -10.85 -4.63 13.08
C ALA A 194 -11.95 -4.77 12.01
N GLU A 195 -11.60 -4.74 10.72
CA GLU A 195 -12.53 -5.04 9.62
C GLU A 195 -13.05 -6.47 9.71
N SER A 196 -12.17 -7.41 10.04
CA SER A 196 -12.50 -8.83 10.24
C SER A 196 -13.09 -9.13 11.61
N LYS A 197 -13.35 -8.10 12.43
CA LYS A 197 -13.90 -8.20 13.80
C LYS A 197 -13.02 -9.00 14.77
N ASP A 198 -11.76 -9.21 14.44
CA ASP A 198 -10.76 -9.84 15.30
C ASP A 198 -10.16 -8.78 16.24
N TRP A 199 -10.96 -8.34 17.21
CA TRP A 199 -10.60 -7.24 18.12
C TRP A 199 -9.42 -7.56 19.04
N GLU A 200 -9.19 -8.84 19.33
CA GLU A 200 -8.03 -9.29 20.10
C GLU A 200 -6.75 -9.02 19.31
N LYS A 201 -6.69 -9.47 18.05
CA LYS A 201 -5.54 -9.18 17.19
C LYS A 201 -5.41 -7.69 16.86
N ALA A 202 -6.51 -6.98 16.67
CA ALA A 202 -6.48 -5.53 16.47
C ALA A 202 -5.84 -4.82 17.67
N SER A 203 -6.23 -5.18 18.89
CA SER A 203 -5.68 -4.62 20.13
C SER A 203 -4.20 -5.00 20.32
N ALA A 204 -3.82 -6.23 20.00
CA ALA A 204 -2.43 -6.67 20.01
C ALA A 204 -1.57 -5.87 19.00
N ALA A 205 -2.09 -5.64 17.79
CA ALA A 205 -1.41 -4.83 16.79
C ALA A 205 -1.21 -3.38 17.26
N ILE A 206 -2.19 -2.78 17.95
CA ILE A 206 -2.04 -1.43 18.53
C ILE A 206 -0.95 -1.39 19.60
N LYS A 207 -0.82 -2.43 20.42
CA LYS A 207 0.25 -2.51 21.42
C LYS A 207 1.64 -2.50 20.75
N GLU A 208 1.81 -3.30 19.71
CA GLU A 208 3.07 -3.37 18.96
C GLU A 208 3.34 -2.10 18.14
N LEU A 209 2.29 -1.46 17.61
CA LEU A 209 2.36 -0.14 16.99
C LEU A 209 2.93 0.90 17.97
N LYS A 210 2.38 0.99 19.18
CA LYS A 210 2.83 1.93 20.22
C LYS A 210 4.26 1.64 20.65
N SER A 211 4.62 0.36 20.80
CA SER A 211 6.00 -0.04 21.13
C SER A 211 6.99 0.40 20.05
N SER A 212 6.66 0.12 18.77
CA SER A 212 7.49 0.52 17.61
C SER A 212 7.60 2.03 17.50
N TRP A 213 6.49 2.75 17.72
CA TRP A 213 6.45 4.20 17.72
C TRP A 213 7.29 4.81 18.84
N ALA A 214 7.18 4.32 20.08
CA ALA A 214 7.98 4.82 21.19
C ALA A 214 9.49 4.65 20.94
N MET A 215 9.90 3.51 20.40
CA MET A 215 11.31 3.27 20.02
C MET A 215 11.78 4.24 18.93
N PHE A 216 10.95 4.46 17.91
CA PHE A 216 11.30 5.33 16.80
C PHE A 216 11.31 6.81 17.19
N ASN A 217 10.28 7.26 17.91
CA ASN A 217 10.10 8.65 18.32
C ASN A 217 11.24 9.16 19.20
N ASN A 218 11.73 8.31 20.12
CA ASN A 218 12.88 8.64 20.98
C ASN A 218 14.18 8.89 20.20
N ALA A 219 14.26 8.43 18.95
CA ALA A 219 15.42 8.63 18.08
C ALA A 219 15.28 9.87 17.17
N LEU A 220 14.15 10.58 17.19
CA LEU A 220 13.90 11.75 16.34
C LEU A 220 14.54 13.01 16.91
N GLU A 221 15.11 13.85 16.04
CA GLU A 221 15.77 15.12 16.42
C GLU A 221 14.96 16.34 15.94
N GLY A 222 14.39 17.13 16.87
CA GLY A 222 14.03 18.55 16.71
C GLY A 222 13.08 18.98 15.58
N LYS A 223 13.46 18.82 14.31
CA LYS A 223 12.71 19.34 13.15
C LYS A 223 11.45 18.56 12.80
N GLN A 224 11.31 17.35 13.32
CA GLN A 224 10.15 16.46 13.09
C GLN A 224 9.12 16.53 14.23
N GLN A 225 9.25 17.46 15.18
CA GLN A 225 8.42 17.48 16.39
C GLN A 225 6.92 17.61 16.09
N ASP A 226 6.54 18.40 15.09
CA ASP A 226 5.14 18.58 14.71
C ASP A 226 4.54 17.32 14.09
N ASP A 227 5.23 16.70 13.13
CA ASP A 227 4.78 15.47 12.47
C ASP A 227 4.77 14.28 13.46
N SER A 228 5.76 14.23 14.34
CA SER A 228 5.80 13.27 15.45
C SER A 228 4.60 13.43 16.38
N SER A 229 4.29 14.66 16.80
CA SER A 229 3.15 14.92 17.69
C SER A 229 1.81 14.56 17.04
N LYS A 230 1.65 14.82 15.73
CA LYS A 230 0.46 14.39 14.98
C LYS A 230 0.34 12.87 14.93
N LEU A 231 1.45 12.17 14.67
CA LEU A 231 1.44 10.72 14.64
C LEU A 231 1.09 10.13 16.02
N ASP A 232 1.69 10.64 17.09
CA ASP A 232 1.42 10.23 18.47
C ASP A 232 -0.08 10.33 18.82
N LEU A 233 -0.68 11.50 18.56
CA LEU A 233 -2.11 11.73 18.77
C LEU A 233 -2.99 10.83 17.90
N SER A 234 -2.62 10.60 16.64
CA SER A 234 -3.39 9.70 15.76
C SER A 234 -3.36 8.24 16.20
N ILE A 235 -2.23 7.76 16.75
CA ILE A 235 -2.11 6.41 17.32
C ILE A 235 -3.01 6.27 18.56
N LEU A 236 -3.06 7.27 19.43
CA LEU A 236 -3.95 7.27 20.60
C LEU A 236 -5.43 7.26 20.19
N GLU A 237 -5.79 8.05 19.19
CA GLU A 237 -7.16 8.07 18.66
C GLU A 237 -7.53 6.74 17.99
N LEU A 238 -6.59 6.11 17.28
CA LEU A 238 -6.79 4.78 16.68
C LEU A 238 -6.96 3.70 17.77
N GLU A 239 -6.13 3.72 18.81
CA GLU A 239 -6.27 2.81 19.96
C GLU A 239 -7.65 2.90 20.60
N LYS A 240 -8.12 4.13 20.85
CA LYS A 240 -9.44 4.38 21.43
C LYS A 240 -10.55 3.73 20.60
N VAL A 241 -10.58 3.95 19.29
CA VAL A 241 -11.66 3.43 18.44
C VAL A 241 -11.57 1.91 18.23
N VAL A 242 -10.38 1.31 18.35
CA VAL A 242 -10.20 -0.14 18.42
C VAL A 242 -10.79 -0.70 19.72
N GLN A 243 -10.56 -0.05 20.86
CA GLN A 243 -11.13 -0.44 22.16
C GLN A 243 -12.67 -0.31 22.18
N GLU A 244 -13.20 0.72 21.53
CA GLU A 244 -14.64 0.91 21.30
C GLU A 244 -15.24 -0.09 20.30
N LYS A 245 -14.40 -0.90 19.64
CA LYS A 245 -14.81 -1.88 18.62
C LYS A 245 -15.59 -1.26 17.46
N ASN A 246 -15.25 -0.01 17.12
CA ASN A 246 -15.94 0.74 16.07
C ASN A 246 -15.21 0.64 14.73
N THR A 247 -15.59 -0.32 13.89
CA THR A 247 -14.91 -0.57 12.61
C THR A 247 -14.88 0.65 11.68
N GLN A 248 -15.95 1.45 11.61
CA GLN A 248 -15.99 2.63 10.75
C GLN A 248 -15.01 3.70 11.23
N LEU A 249 -14.96 3.94 12.54
CA LEU A 249 -13.99 4.87 13.10
C LEU A 249 -12.55 4.35 13.00
N VAL A 250 -12.32 3.03 13.15
CA VAL A 250 -11.01 2.42 12.91
C VAL A 250 -10.53 2.66 11.48
N GLN A 251 -11.41 2.55 10.48
CA GLN A 251 -11.07 2.88 9.09
C GLN A 251 -10.59 4.33 8.95
N ILE A 252 -11.37 5.28 9.48
CA ILE A 252 -11.08 6.71 9.36
C ILE A 252 -9.80 7.07 10.10
N LYS A 253 -9.69 6.69 11.38
CA LYS A 253 -8.53 7.00 12.23
C LYS A 253 -7.28 6.23 11.79
N GLY A 254 -7.46 5.03 11.24
CA GLY A 254 -6.40 4.23 10.65
C GLY A 254 -5.81 4.90 9.41
N LYS A 255 -6.65 5.37 8.48
CA LYS A 255 -6.19 6.14 7.31
C LYS A 255 -5.48 7.44 7.71
N ILE A 256 -5.97 8.16 8.72
CA ILE A 256 -5.30 9.35 9.27
C ILE A 256 -3.92 8.99 9.84
N THR A 257 -3.82 7.89 10.58
CA THR A 257 -2.54 7.41 11.15
C THR A 257 -1.55 7.10 10.03
N LEU A 258 -1.98 6.38 8.98
CA LEU A 258 -1.15 6.10 7.80
C LEU A 258 -0.70 7.37 7.08
N ALA A 259 -1.58 8.36 6.92
CA ALA A 259 -1.22 9.65 6.32
C ALA A 259 -0.16 10.40 7.16
N ASN A 260 -0.28 10.38 8.48
CA ASN A 260 0.72 10.99 9.38
C ASN A 260 2.07 10.25 9.32
N ILE A 261 2.07 8.92 9.18
CA ILE A 261 3.30 8.14 8.96
C ILE A 261 3.97 8.56 7.65
N ALA A 262 3.21 8.66 6.56
CA ALA A 262 3.75 9.07 5.26
C ALA A 262 4.32 10.49 5.30
N ALA A 263 3.66 11.42 6.00
CA ALA A 263 4.15 12.78 6.20
C ALA A 263 5.48 12.79 6.98
N LEU A 264 5.57 12.02 8.06
CA LEU A 264 6.79 11.89 8.86
C LEU A 264 7.95 11.28 8.05
N GLU A 265 7.69 10.21 7.28
CA GLU A 265 8.70 9.58 6.42
C GLU A 265 9.25 10.58 5.39
N LYS A 266 8.37 11.36 4.76
CA LYS A 266 8.76 12.41 3.82
C LYS A 266 9.61 13.51 4.49
N SER A 267 9.18 14.01 5.65
CA SER A 267 9.89 15.02 6.44
C SER A 267 11.30 14.57 6.82
N LEU A 268 11.47 13.28 7.15
CA LEU A 268 12.78 12.69 7.43
C LEU A 268 13.68 12.63 6.19
N GLN A 269 13.14 12.21 5.04
CA GLN A 269 13.88 12.18 3.79
C GLN A 269 14.37 13.58 3.37
N GLU A 270 13.51 14.60 3.47
CA GLU A 270 13.85 15.99 3.14
C GLU A 270 14.92 16.58 4.08
N ALA A 271 14.80 16.31 5.38
CA ALA A 271 15.79 16.74 6.36
C ALA A 271 17.18 16.15 6.08
N GLN A 272 17.23 14.89 5.63
CA GLN A 272 18.48 14.21 5.28
C GLN A 272 19.09 14.73 3.98
N GLN A 273 18.29 14.98 2.94
CA GLN A 273 18.76 15.60 1.71
C GLN A 273 19.37 16.98 1.98
N SER A 274 18.71 17.77 2.84
CA SER A 274 19.21 19.07 3.30
C SER A 274 20.53 18.97 4.07
N LYS A 275 20.74 17.91 4.89
CA LYS A 275 22.02 17.66 5.59
C LYS A 275 23.13 17.26 4.60
N LYS A 276 22.83 16.53 3.52
CA LYS A 276 23.79 16.13 2.48
C LYS A 276 24.24 17.29 1.59
N GLN A 277 23.37 18.25 1.28
CA GLN A 277 23.71 19.41 0.45
C GLN A 277 24.55 20.48 1.17
N LYS A 278 24.65 20.39 2.50
CA LYS A 278 25.42 21.33 3.35
C LYS A 278 26.81 20.80 3.74
N LYS A 279 27.16 19.59 3.33
CA LYS A 279 28.50 19.00 3.49
C LYS A 279 29.20 19.00 2.14
#